data_AF-A0A212C707-F1
#
_entry.id   AF-A0A212C707-F1
#
_cell.length_a   1.000
_cell.length_b   1.000
_cell.length_c   1.000
_cell.angle_alpha   90.00
_cell.angle_beta   90.00
_cell.angle_gamma   90.00
#
_symmetry.space_group_name_H-M   'P 1'
#
loop_
_entity.id
_entity.type
_entity.pdbx_description
1 polymer ?
#
loop_
_entity_poly.entity_id
_entity_poly.type
_entity_poly.pdbx_seq_one_letter_code
_entity_poly.pdbx_strand_id
1 'polypeptide(L)'
;MCLHAAIGSLLGIIAGLSLSAPFENIYAGLWGFNSSLACIAIGGMFMALTWQTHLLALACALFTAYLGASMSHLMAVVGLPSCTWPFCLATLLFLLLTTKNPNIYKMPISKVTYPEENRIFYLQSRKRTVQGSL
;
A
#
# COMPACT_ATOMS: atom_id res chain seq x y z
N MET A 1 1.29 -7.17 9.69
CA MET A 1 0.12 -6.44 9.10
C MET A 1 -0.32 -5.23 9.93
N CYS A 2 -0.60 -5.41 11.24
CA CYS A 2 -1.08 -4.34 12.14
C CYS A 2 -0.23 -3.05 12.09
N LEU A 3 1.11 -3.18 12.11
CA LEU A 3 2.01 -2.03 12.01
C LEU A 3 1.77 -1.18 10.76
N HIS A 4 1.65 -1.81 9.59
CA HIS A 4 1.39 -1.10 8.34
C HIS A 4 -0.03 -0.51 8.30
N ALA A 5 -1.00 -1.14 8.97
CA ALA A 5 -2.34 -0.58 9.11
C ALA A 5 -2.31 0.76 9.86
N ALA A 6 -1.61 0.80 11.00
CA ALA A 6 -1.45 2.00 11.81
C ALA A 6 -0.66 3.10 11.08
N ILE A 7 0.47 2.74 10.44
CA ILE A 7 1.27 3.67 9.66
C ILE A 7 0.49 4.23 8.49
N GLY A 8 -0.21 3.39 7.72
CA GLY A 8 -1.01 3.84 6.58
C GLY A 8 -2.15 4.77 7.00
N SER A 9 -2.80 4.50 8.14
CA SER A 9 -3.80 5.41 8.72
C SER A 9 -3.19 6.76 9.11
N LEU A 10 -2.02 6.76 9.75
CA LEU A 10 -1.29 7.98 10.11
C LEU A 10 -0.89 8.79 8.88
N LEU A 11 -0.40 8.13 7.82
CA LEU A 11 -0.07 8.78 6.56
C LEU A 11 -1.31 9.40 5.89
N GLY A 12 -2.47 8.75 6.01
CA GLY A 12 -3.75 9.33 5.59
C GLY A 12 -4.09 10.62 6.34
N ILE A 13 -3.91 10.66 7.66
CA ILE A 13 -4.09 11.87 8.47
C ILE A 13 -3.14 12.98 8.01
N ILE A 14 -1.85 12.67 7.83
CA ILE A 14 -0.84 13.63 7.35
C ILE A 14 -1.23 14.20 5.98
N ALA A 15 -1.69 13.35 5.06
CA ALA A 15 -2.17 13.79 3.75
C ALA A 15 -3.39 14.71 3.85
N GLY A 16 -4.37 14.37 4.70
CA GLY A 16 -5.54 15.22 4.95
C GLY A 16 -5.16 16.60 5.50
N LEU A 17 -4.24 16.65 6.46
CA LEU A 17 -3.72 17.90 7.01
C LEU A 17 -2.97 18.72 5.95
N SER A 18 -2.17 18.08 5.10
CA SER A 18 -1.43 18.78 4.03
C SER A 18 -2.32 19.47 3.00
N LEU A 19 -3.53 18.93 2.77
CA LEU A 19 -4.54 19.52 1.90
C LEU A 19 -5.54 20.41 2.65
N SER A 20 -5.30 20.70 3.94
CA SER A 20 -6.21 21.48 4.79
C SER A 20 -7.64 20.93 4.77
N ALA A 21 -7.78 19.60 4.78
CA ALA A 21 -9.08 18.95 4.81
C ALA A 21 -9.81 19.26 6.14
N PRO A 22 -11.17 19.33 6.13
CA PRO A 22 -11.94 19.56 7.34
C PRO A 22 -11.60 18.55 8.44
N PHE A 23 -11.33 19.03 9.66
CA PHE A 23 -10.91 18.19 10.78
C PHE A 23 -11.94 17.09 11.11
N GLU A 24 -13.23 17.37 10.94
CA GLU A 24 -14.31 16.39 11.09
C GLU A 24 -14.12 15.15 10.20
N ASN A 25 -13.68 15.34 8.95
CA ASN A 25 -13.44 14.25 8.00
C ASN A 25 -12.19 13.44 8.38
N ILE A 26 -11.18 14.11 8.94
CA ILE A 26 -9.96 13.47 9.43
C ILE A 26 -10.27 12.65 10.69
N TYR A 27 -11.01 13.20 11.64
CA TYR A 27 -11.41 12.52 12.88
C TYR A 27 -12.38 11.36 12.63
N ALA A 28 -13.26 11.47 11.63
CA ALA A 28 -14.09 10.37 11.17
C ALA A 28 -13.30 9.25 10.46
N GLY A 29 -11.99 9.44 10.23
CA GLY A 29 -11.11 8.44 9.61
C GLY A 29 -11.23 8.32 8.09
N LEU A 30 -11.92 9.25 7.42
CA LEU A 30 -12.19 9.19 5.97
C LEU A 30 -10.91 9.28 5.13
N TRP A 31 -9.86 9.92 5.65
CA TRP A 31 -8.55 10.00 5.00
C TRP A 31 -7.64 8.80 5.27
N GLY A 32 -7.93 8.01 6.31
CA GLY A 32 -7.05 6.95 6.81
C GLY A 32 -7.31 5.57 6.21
N PHE A 33 -8.56 5.22 5.93
CA PHE A 33 -8.93 3.82 5.64
C PHE A 33 -8.35 3.27 4.32
N ASN A 34 -8.43 4.04 3.23
CA ASN A 34 -7.87 3.64 1.93
C ASN A 34 -6.34 3.49 2.01
N SER A 35 -5.68 4.46 2.64
CA SER A 35 -4.23 4.52 2.86
C SER A 35 -3.74 3.37 3.73
N SER A 36 -4.50 3.01 4.76
CA SER A 36 -4.25 1.85 5.63
C SER A 36 -4.26 0.54 4.84
N LEU A 37 -5.30 0.30 4.03
CA LEU A 37 -5.41 -0.90 3.19
C LEU A 37 -4.26 -1.00 2.17
N ALA A 38 -3.92 0.11 1.52
CA ALA A 38 -2.81 0.15 0.56
C ALA A 38 -1.46 -0.15 1.23
N CYS A 39 -1.23 0.40 2.42
CA CYS A 39 -0.01 0.16 3.19
C CYS A 39 0.11 -1.31 3.61
N ILE A 40 -0.99 -1.95 4.04
CA ILE A 40 -1.00 -3.39 4.37
C ILE A 40 -0.69 -4.23 3.13
N ALA A 41 -1.32 -3.91 2.00
CA ALA A 41 -1.19 -4.66 0.75
C ALA A 41 0.25 -4.66 0.22
N ILE A 42 0.90 -3.50 0.17
CA ILE A 42 2.28 -3.37 -0.33
C ILE A 42 3.31 -3.71 0.76
N GLY A 43 2.99 -3.47 2.04
CA GLY A 43 3.87 -3.64 3.20
C GLY A 43 4.05 -5.09 3.68
N GLY A 44 4.21 -6.03 2.76
CA GLY A 44 4.50 -7.43 3.08
C GLY A 44 3.48 -8.46 2.58
N MET A 45 2.27 -8.03 2.20
CA MET A 45 1.21 -8.97 1.77
C MET A 45 1.42 -9.42 0.33
N PHE A 46 1.37 -8.50 -0.64
CA PHE A 46 1.56 -8.81 -2.06
C PHE A 46 2.98 -8.55 -2.56
N MET A 47 3.79 -7.84 -1.76
CA MET A 47 5.22 -7.64 -2.00
C MET A 47 5.98 -8.18 -0.79
N ALA A 48 7.13 -8.83 -1.01
CA ALA A 48 7.93 -9.33 0.11
C ALA A 48 8.48 -8.17 0.94
N LEU A 49 8.44 -8.30 2.27
CA LEU A 49 8.85 -7.23 3.18
C LEU A 49 10.38 -7.06 3.21
N THR A 50 10.85 -5.98 2.59
CA THR A 50 12.21 -5.45 2.59
C THR A 50 12.17 -3.97 2.96
N TRP A 51 13.33 -3.36 3.22
CA TRP A 51 13.37 -1.91 3.49
C TRP A 51 12.86 -1.09 2.30
N GLN A 52 13.18 -1.53 1.09
CA GLN A 52 12.76 -0.90 -0.15
C GLN A 52 11.25 -1.00 -0.37
N THR A 53 10.64 -2.17 -0.12
CA THR A 53 9.19 -2.33 -0.24
C THR A 53 8.44 -1.65 0.91
N HIS A 54 9.05 -1.51 2.10
CA HIS A 54 8.49 -0.69 3.17
C HIS A 54 8.37 0.79 2.75
N LEU A 55 9.44 1.40 2.22
CA LEU A 55 9.38 2.76 1.68
C LEU A 55 8.37 2.90 0.53
N LEU A 56 8.29 1.88 -0.34
CA LEU A 56 7.30 1.82 -1.41
C LEU A 56 5.86 1.77 -0.85
N ALA A 57 5.63 1.06 0.26
CA ALA A 57 4.34 1.01 0.93
C ALA A 57 3.94 2.37 1.54
N LEU A 58 4.90 3.13 2.08
CA LEU A 58 4.65 4.50 2.57
C LEU A 58 4.26 5.43 1.41
N ALA A 59 4.99 5.35 0.29
CA ALA A 59 4.67 6.11 -0.91
C ALA A 59 3.28 5.74 -1.47
N CYS A 60 2.97 4.45 -1.54
CA CYS A 60 1.66 3.95 -1.97
C CYS A 60 0.53 4.43 -1.06
N ALA A 61 0.73 4.41 0.26
CA ALA A 61 -0.26 4.88 1.22
C ALA A 61 -0.55 6.39 1.07
N LEU A 62 0.48 7.22 0.95
CA LEU A 62 0.33 8.67 0.68
C LEU A 62 -0.37 8.93 -0.66
N PHE A 63 0.07 8.26 -1.72
CA PHE A 63 -0.56 8.36 -3.04
C PHE A 63 -2.05 7.97 -2.98
N THR A 64 -2.37 6.90 -2.25
CA THR A 64 -3.74 6.42 -2.06
C THR A 64 -4.60 7.43 -1.30
N ALA A 65 -4.06 8.13 -0.31
CA ALA A 65 -4.78 9.20 0.41
C ALA A 65 -5.19 10.34 -0.53
N TYR A 66 -4.24 10.83 -1.34
CA TYR A 66 -4.49 11.89 -2.32
C TYR A 66 -5.46 11.46 -3.41
N LEU A 67 -5.30 10.23 -3.92
CA LEU A 67 -6.25 9.65 -4.86
C LEU A 67 -7.65 9.53 -4.22
N GLY A 68 -7.72 9.23 -2.92
CA GLY A 68 -8.96 9.20 -2.15
C GLY A 68 -9.72 10.51 -2.17
N ALA A 69 -9.02 11.62 -1.95
CA ALA A 69 -9.61 12.95 -2.06
C ALA A 69 -10.09 13.24 -3.50
N SER A 70 -9.24 12.97 -4.49
CA SER A 70 -9.56 13.19 -5.90
C SER A 70 -10.80 12.41 -6.35
N MET A 71 -10.85 11.11 -6.05
CA MET A 71 -11.99 10.27 -6.41
C MET A 71 -13.25 10.65 -5.65
N SER A 72 -13.14 11.09 -4.40
CA SER A 72 -14.30 11.56 -3.64
C SER A 72 -14.91 12.80 -4.27
N HIS A 73 -14.10 13.76 -4.73
CA HIS A 73 -14.60 14.92 -5.46
C HIS A 73 -15.20 14.56 -6.83
N LEU A 74 -14.56 13.66 -7.59
CA LEU A 74 -15.08 13.22 -8.90
C LEU A 74 -16.41 12.48 -8.77
N MET A 75 -16.52 11.56 -7.80
CA MET A 75 -17.73 10.76 -7.60
C MET A 75 -18.86 11.55 -6.94
N ALA A 76 -18.54 12.61 -6.19
CA ALA A 76 -19.54 13.54 -5.67
C ALA A 76 -20.35 14.23 -6.79
N VAL A 77 -19.76 14.47 -7.97
CA VAL A 77 -20.46 15.04 -9.13
C VAL A 77 -21.62 14.15 -9.60
N VAL A 78 -21.48 12.84 -9.43
CA VAL A 78 -22.52 11.84 -9.77
C VAL A 78 -23.27 11.31 -8.55
N GLY A 79 -23.08 11.94 -7.37
CA GLY A 79 -23.77 11.58 -6.13
C GLY A 79 -23.34 10.26 -5.49
N LEU A 80 -22.14 9.74 -5.81
CA LEU A 80 -21.64 8.47 -5.30
C LEU A 80 -20.45 8.64 -4.32
N PRO A 81 -20.33 7.76 -3.31
CA PRO A 81 -19.14 7.73 -2.45
C PRO A 81 -17.97 6.99 -3.12
N SER A 82 -16.74 7.40 -2.83
CA SER A 82 -15.52 6.76 -3.37
C SER A 82 -15.22 5.37 -2.82
N CYS A 83 -15.74 5.04 -1.62
CA CYS A 83 -15.50 3.77 -0.94
C CYS A 83 -14.01 3.40 -0.98
N THR A 84 -13.69 2.16 -1.38
CA THR A 84 -12.31 1.65 -1.50
C THR A 84 -11.77 1.66 -2.93
N TRP A 85 -12.42 2.34 -3.87
CA TRP A 85 -11.88 2.53 -5.22
C TRP A 85 -10.46 3.10 -5.25
N PRO A 86 -10.13 4.12 -4.43
CA PRO A 86 -8.78 4.68 -4.39
C PRO A 86 -7.74 3.63 -4.02
N PHE A 87 -8.03 2.83 -2.98
CA PHE A 87 -7.18 1.71 -2.57
C PHE A 87 -6.96 0.71 -3.71
N CYS A 88 -8.04 0.26 -4.37
CA CYS A 88 -7.94 -0.75 -5.42
C CYS A 88 -7.09 -0.26 -6.59
N LEU A 89 -7.35 0.94 -7.10
CA LEU A 89 -6.63 1.50 -8.26
C LEU A 89 -5.17 1.80 -7.92
N ALA A 90 -4.90 2.42 -6.77
CA ALA A 90 -3.54 2.73 -6.34
C ALA A 90 -2.72 1.46 -6.11
N THR A 91 -3.27 0.48 -5.39
CA THR A 91 -2.54 -0.76 -5.08
C THR A 91 -2.27 -1.56 -6.35
N LEU A 92 -3.24 -1.67 -7.27
CA LEU A 92 -3.02 -2.33 -8.56
C LEU A 92 -1.94 -1.62 -9.38
N LEU A 93 -1.96 -0.28 -9.44
CA LEU A 93 -0.92 0.51 -10.11
C LEU A 93 0.48 0.19 -9.56
N PHE A 94 0.63 0.20 -8.23
CA PHE A 94 1.91 -0.10 -7.58
C PHE A 94 2.33 -1.58 -7.74
N LEU A 95 1.39 -2.52 -7.79
CA LEU A 95 1.67 -3.94 -8.06
C LEU A 95 2.02 -4.24 -9.51
N LEU A 96 1.65 -3.36 -10.44
CA LEU A 96 2.02 -3.43 -11.85
C LEU A 96 3.38 -2.78 -12.14
N LEU A 97 3.91 -2.00 -11.19
CA LEU A 97 5.23 -1.37 -11.33
C LEU A 97 6.32 -2.44 -11.43
N THR A 98 7.02 -2.45 -12.56
CA THR A 98 8.18 -3.31 -12.79
C THR A 98 9.46 -2.56 -12.46
N THR A 99 10.40 -3.22 -11.76
CA THR A 99 11.70 -2.63 -11.41
C THR A 99 12.81 -3.64 -11.56
N LYS A 100 14.02 -3.15 -11.87
CA LYS A 100 15.24 -3.97 -11.94
C LYS A 100 15.85 -4.23 -10.55
N ASN A 101 15.33 -3.61 -9.49
CA ASN A 101 15.84 -3.79 -8.13
C ASN A 101 15.36 -5.14 -7.56
N PRO A 102 16.26 -6.10 -7.28
CA PRO A 102 15.87 -7.42 -6.79
C PRO A 102 15.23 -7.40 -5.39
N ASN A 103 15.38 -6.31 -4.63
CA ASN A 103 14.79 -6.18 -3.30
C ASN A 103 13.31 -5.75 -3.33
N ILE A 104 12.80 -5.32 -4.49
CA ILE A 104 11.38 -5.03 -4.70
C ILE A 104 10.79 -6.24 -5.40
N TYR A 105 10.34 -7.20 -4.60
CA TYR A 105 9.89 -8.51 -5.07
C TYR A 105 8.39 -8.68 -4.90
N LYS A 106 7.69 -8.96 -6.01
CA LYS A 106 6.26 -9.27 -6.03
C LYS A 106 6.03 -10.73 -5.70
N MET A 107 5.14 -10.99 -4.74
CA MET A 107 4.80 -12.35 -4.34
C MET A 107 3.93 -13.03 -5.41
N PRO A 108 4.20 -14.29 -5.78
CA PRO A 108 3.28 -15.10 -6.56
C PRO A 108 1.97 -15.27 -5.79
N ILE A 109 0.83 -15.03 -6.44
CA ILE A 109 -0.49 -15.05 -5.79
C ILE A 109 -0.78 -16.40 -5.11
N SER A 110 -0.30 -17.51 -5.69
CA SER A 110 -0.44 -18.85 -5.12
C SER A 110 0.37 -19.09 -3.82
N LYS A 111 1.23 -18.15 -3.42
CA LYS A 111 2.12 -18.24 -2.26
C LYS A 111 1.89 -17.12 -1.24
N VAL A 112 0.92 -16.24 -1.48
CA VAL A 112 0.60 -15.16 -0.56
C VAL A 112 -0.16 -15.73 0.64
N THR A 113 0.39 -15.56 1.84
CA THR A 113 -0.29 -15.88 3.10
C THR A 113 -0.34 -14.66 4.01
N TYR A 114 0.74 -14.37 4.74
CA TYR A 114 0.90 -13.20 5.59
C TYR A 114 2.36 -12.72 5.58
N PRO A 115 2.65 -11.45 5.94
CA PRO A 115 3.96 -10.83 5.73
C PRO A 115 5.16 -11.60 6.29
N GLU A 116 5.01 -12.21 7.46
CA GLU A 116 6.06 -12.93 8.14
C GLU A 116 6.47 -14.20 7.36
N GLU A 117 5.51 -14.99 6.89
CA GLU A 117 5.75 -16.18 6.07
C GLU A 117 6.17 -15.81 4.64
N ASN A 118 5.55 -14.78 4.05
CA ASN A 118 5.93 -14.25 2.74
C ASN A 118 7.41 -13.82 2.71
N ARG A 119 7.90 -13.20 3.80
CA ARG A 119 9.30 -12.80 3.93
C ARG A 119 10.23 -14.02 3.98
N ILE A 120 9.84 -15.09 4.67
CA ILE A 120 10.61 -16.34 4.71
C ILE A 120 10.70 -16.95 3.30
N PHE A 121 9.58 -17.04 2.58
CA PHE A 121 9.53 -17.53 1.21
C PHE A 121 10.45 -16.73 0.26
N TYR A 122 10.43 -15.41 0.36
CA TYR A 122 11.31 -14.53 -0.42
C TYR A 122 12.79 -14.78 -0.10
N LEU A 123 13.17 -14.87 1.17
CA LEU A 123 14.56 -15.11 1.58
C LEU A 123 15.07 -16.48 1.09
N GLN A 124 14.23 -17.51 1.14
CA GLN A 124 14.55 -18.84 0.62
C GLN A 124 14.73 -18.81 -0.90
N SER A 125 13.81 -18.16 -1.61
CA SER A 125 13.86 -18.02 -3.07
C SER A 125 15.13 -17.27 -3.51
N ARG A 126 15.46 -16.18 -2.81
CA ARG A 126 16.68 -15.40 -3.06
C ARG A 126 17.96 -16.19 -2.82
N LYS A 127 18.03 -16.99 -1.76
CA LYS A 127 19.18 -17.89 -1.49
C LYS A 127 19.37 -18.89 -2.64
N ARG A 128 18.29 -19.52 -3.12
CA ARG A 128 18.33 -20.45 -4.25
C ARG A 128 18.86 -19.79 -5.52
N THR A 129 18.42 -18.56 -5.81
CA THR A 129 18.90 -17.80 -6.98
C THR A 129 20.40 -17.52 -6.91
N VAL A 130 20.93 -17.16 -5.74
CA VAL A 130 22.37 -16.88 -5.55
C VAL A 130 23.21 -18.17 -5.62
N GLN A 131 22.70 -19.28 -5.09
CA GLN A 131 23.42 -20.55 -5.03
C GLN A 131 23.41 -21.30 -6.38
N GLY A 132 22.40 -21.08 -7.22
CA GLY A 132 22.35 -21.62 -8.59
C GLY A 132 23.08 -20.79 -9.64
N SER A 133 23.60 -19.61 -9.28
CA SER A 133 24.48 -18.78 -10.13
C SER A 133 25.98 -19.02 -9.89
N LEU A 134 26.32 -19.96 -9.00
CA LEU A 134 27.66 -20.43 -8.65
C LEU A 134 27.88 -21.81 -9.27
#